data_AF-A0AAD7FD68-F1
#
_entry.id   AF-A0AAD7FD68-F1
#
_cell.length_a   1.000
_cell.length_b   1.000
_cell.length_c   1.000
_cell.angle_alpha   90.00
_cell.angle_beta   90.00
_cell.angle_gamma   90.00
#
_symmetry.space_group_name_H-M   'P 1'
#
loop_
_entity.id
_entity.type
_entity.pdbx_description
1 polymer ?
#
loop_
_entity_poly.entity_id
_entity_poly.type
_entity_poly.pdbx_seq_one_letter_code
_entity_poly.pdbx_strand_id
1 'polypeptide(L)'
;MSANTHVNPYSAWSNPRVRRAVPVATSVHGALPFAADTCTSNLVTFRFTAFNPSILNCTVIGANTMASYRITTDTTMAGYTTVKNQAGRTIALIEWRRDKPLVEIRNTVSKQAVANWLVPSCDAISHGEPHNSRLAGTYQLCR
;
A
#
# COMPACT_ATOMS: atom_id res chain seq x y z
N MET A 1 -5.10 17.22 61.48
CA MET A 1 -5.51 16.15 60.55
C MET A 1 -5.33 16.69 59.13
N SER A 2 -4.26 16.28 58.44
CA SER A 2 -3.92 16.82 57.11
C SER A 2 -4.46 15.87 56.04
N ALA A 3 -5.34 16.35 55.18
CA ALA A 3 -5.86 15.57 54.05
C ALA A 3 -4.90 15.68 52.86
N ASN A 4 -4.18 14.59 52.58
CA ASN A 4 -3.38 14.46 51.36
C ASN A 4 -4.33 14.34 50.16
N THR A 5 -4.53 15.41 49.39
CA THR A 5 -5.21 15.35 48.10
C THR A 5 -4.24 14.84 47.03
N HIS A 6 -4.09 13.52 46.97
CA HIS A 6 -3.36 12.88 45.88
C HIS A 6 -4.20 12.99 44.60
N VAL A 7 -4.00 14.06 43.84
CA VAL A 7 -4.68 14.26 42.55
C VAL A 7 -4.11 13.26 41.56
N ASN A 8 -4.97 12.37 41.05
CA ASN A 8 -4.58 11.42 40.02
C ASN A 8 -4.18 12.19 38.73
N PRO A 9 -2.93 12.11 38.28
CA PRO A 9 -2.46 12.83 37.10
C PRO A 9 -3.14 12.36 35.79
N TYR A 10 -3.80 11.20 35.80
CA TYR A 10 -4.50 10.63 34.65
C TYR A 10 -6.01 10.93 34.61
N SER A 11 -6.53 11.71 35.56
CA SER A 11 -7.98 12.02 35.68
C SER A 11 -8.54 12.81 34.48
N ALA A 12 -7.69 13.44 33.67
CA ALA A 12 -8.10 14.17 32.47
C ALA A 12 -8.49 13.24 31.30
N TRP A 13 -7.99 11.99 31.26
CA TRP A 13 -8.29 11.05 30.17
C TRP A 13 -9.63 10.35 30.32
N SER A 14 -10.16 10.25 31.54
CA SER A 14 -11.43 9.57 31.82
C SER A 14 -12.65 10.49 31.73
N ASN A 15 -12.47 11.79 31.43
CA ASN A 15 -13.55 12.77 31.52
C ASN A 15 -14.07 13.19 30.13
N PRO A 16 -15.21 12.64 29.65
CA PRO A 16 -15.70 12.89 28.29
C PRO A 16 -16.18 14.32 28.04
N ARG A 17 -16.24 15.17 29.08
CA ARG A 17 -16.67 16.58 28.99
C ARG A 17 -15.54 17.57 28.64
N VAL A 18 -14.28 17.15 28.58
CA VAL A 18 -13.13 18.03 28.25
C VAL A 18 -12.73 17.88 26.77
N ARG A 19 -13.69 17.92 25.85
CA ARG A 19 -13.42 18.01 24.40
C ARG A 19 -13.37 19.45 23.87
N ARG A 20 -13.39 20.46 24.75
CA ARG A 20 -13.23 21.86 24.35
C ARG A 20 -12.05 22.50 25.08
N ALA A 21 -11.00 22.71 24.30
CA ALA A 21 -9.95 23.72 24.48
C ALA A 21 -9.20 23.72 25.81
N VAL A 22 -8.32 22.72 26.00
CA VAL A 22 -7.05 22.95 26.71
C VAL A 22 -5.96 22.34 25.83
N PRO A 23 -4.91 23.07 25.42
CA PRO A 23 -3.79 22.45 24.73
C PRO A 23 -3.16 21.47 25.71
N VAL A 24 -3.32 20.17 25.43
CA VAL A 24 -2.59 19.12 26.14
C VAL A 24 -1.11 19.43 25.92
N ALA A 25 -0.41 19.84 26.98
CA ALA A 25 1.02 20.09 26.91
C ALA A 25 1.71 18.84 26.38
N THR A 26 2.29 18.95 25.19
CA THR A 26 3.04 17.87 24.54
C THR A 26 4.31 17.59 25.33
N SER A 27 4.62 16.32 25.57
CA SER A 27 5.90 15.92 26.18
C SER A 27 7.07 16.36 25.29
N VAL A 28 7.92 17.27 25.78
CA VAL A 28 8.90 18.00 24.94
C VAL A 28 10.26 17.28 24.87
N HIS A 29 10.50 16.20 25.62
CA HIS A 29 11.81 15.54 25.60
C HIS A 29 11.66 14.01 25.54
N GLY A 30 12.09 13.43 24.41
CA GLY A 30 12.17 11.97 24.19
C GLY A 30 10.90 11.29 23.64
N ALA A 31 9.81 12.02 23.43
CA ALA A 31 8.62 11.48 22.76
C ALA A 31 8.72 11.67 21.25
N LEU A 32 8.44 10.61 20.49
CA LEU A 32 8.26 10.68 19.03
C LEU A 32 7.22 11.77 18.71
N PRO A 33 7.45 12.62 17.70
CA PRO A 33 6.48 13.64 17.31
C PRO A 33 5.13 12.99 17.06
N PHE A 34 4.09 13.51 17.70
CA PHE A 34 2.72 13.12 17.38
C PHE A 34 2.51 13.44 15.90
N ALA A 35 2.21 12.42 15.09
CA ALA A 35 1.85 12.64 13.70
C ALA A 35 0.57 13.48 13.70
N ALA A 36 0.70 14.80 13.56
CA ALA A 36 -0.43 15.63 13.19
C ALA A 36 -0.89 15.09 11.84
N ASP A 37 -2.11 14.55 11.77
CA ASP A 37 -2.78 14.00 10.59
C ASP A 37 -2.86 15.05 9.46
N THR A 38 -1.72 15.37 8.86
CA THR A 38 -1.55 16.35 7.77
C THR A 38 -1.01 15.67 6.52
N CYS A 39 -0.90 14.34 6.53
CA CYS A 39 -0.86 13.59 5.29
C CYS A 39 -2.29 13.52 4.74
N THR A 40 -2.70 14.48 3.91
CA THR A 40 -3.72 14.23 2.91
C THR A 40 -3.23 13.07 2.06
N SER A 41 -3.59 11.88 2.50
CA SER A 41 -3.16 10.63 1.93
C SER A 41 -3.86 10.53 0.58
N ASN A 42 -3.13 10.86 -0.50
CA ASN A 42 -3.54 10.60 -1.88
C ASN A 42 -3.49 9.08 -2.16
N LEU A 43 -3.99 8.26 -1.23
CA LEU A 43 -4.04 6.82 -1.36
C LEU A 43 -5.23 6.46 -2.25
N VAL A 44 -4.92 5.85 -3.39
CA VAL A 44 -5.92 5.19 -4.22
C VAL A 44 -5.92 3.71 -3.86
N THR A 45 -7.03 3.23 -3.30
CA THR A 45 -7.19 1.81 -2.99
C THR A 45 -7.71 1.05 -4.20
N PHE A 46 -7.01 -0.01 -4.58
CA PHE A 46 -7.47 -1.00 -5.54
C PHE A 46 -7.73 -2.31 -4.80
N ARG A 47 -8.79 -3.04 -5.19
CA ARG A 47 -9.12 -4.35 -4.62
C ARG A 47 -9.14 -5.41 -5.70
N PHE A 48 -8.49 -6.54 -5.41
CA PHE A 48 -8.54 -7.74 -6.23
C PHE A 48 -9.74 -8.59 -5.80
N THR A 49 -10.58 -8.99 -6.75
CA THR A 49 -11.82 -9.74 -6.53
C THR A 49 -12.02 -10.78 -7.63
N ALA A 50 -13.04 -11.64 -7.49
CA ALA A 50 -13.42 -12.64 -8.51
C ALA A 50 -12.23 -13.52 -8.99
N PHE A 51 -11.46 -14.05 -8.03
CA PHE A 51 -10.33 -14.95 -8.29
C PHE A 51 -10.80 -16.26 -8.96
N ASN A 52 -10.14 -16.66 -10.04
CA ASN A 52 -10.40 -17.92 -10.72
C ASN A 52 -9.17 -18.45 -11.48
N PRO A 53 -8.24 -19.20 -10.84
CA PRO A 53 -8.23 -19.61 -9.44
C PRO A 53 -7.41 -18.68 -8.52
N SER A 54 -6.66 -17.72 -9.07
CA SER A 54 -5.67 -16.94 -8.31
C SER A 54 -5.69 -15.45 -8.66
N ILE A 55 -4.82 -14.66 -8.03
CA ILE A 55 -4.64 -13.23 -8.36
C ILE A 55 -4.23 -12.99 -9.81
N LEU A 56 -3.67 -14.01 -10.48
CA LEU A 56 -3.29 -13.94 -11.89
C LEU A 56 -4.48 -14.16 -12.85
N ASN A 57 -5.67 -14.42 -12.32
CA ASN A 57 -6.92 -14.46 -13.05
C ASN A 57 -8.05 -13.90 -12.17
N CYS A 58 -8.19 -12.58 -12.17
CA CYS A 58 -9.07 -11.86 -11.26
C CYS A 58 -9.52 -10.52 -11.85
N THR A 59 -10.38 -9.82 -11.13
CA THR A 59 -10.82 -8.47 -11.45
C THR A 59 -10.25 -7.49 -10.43
N VAL A 60 -9.75 -6.35 -10.89
CA VAL A 60 -9.29 -5.25 -10.03
C VAL A 60 -10.31 -4.14 -10.10
N ILE A 61 -10.81 -3.71 -8.94
CA ILE A 61 -11.73 -2.58 -8.80
C ILE A 61 -11.04 -1.40 -8.11
N GLY A 62 -11.21 -0.19 -8.66
CA GLY A 62 -10.69 1.05 -8.07
C GLY A 62 -11.59 1.67 -6.99
N ALA A 63 -11.15 2.81 -6.44
CA ALA A 63 -11.81 3.50 -5.32
C ALA A 63 -13.28 3.91 -5.58
N ASN A 64 -13.62 4.21 -6.84
CA ASN A 64 -14.96 4.60 -7.25
C ASN A 64 -15.81 3.42 -7.75
N THR A 65 -15.41 2.17 -7.46
CA THR A 65 -16.03 0.91 -7.93
C THR A 65 -16.17 0.75 -9.46
N MET A 66 -15.73 1.73 -10.26
CA MET A 66 -15.91 1.78 -11.72
C MET A 66 -14.66 1.41 -12.53
N ALA A 67 -13.44 1.56 -11.98
CA ALA A 67 -12.24 1.13 -12.69
C ALA A 67 -12.06 -0.39 -12.59
N SER A 68 -12.66 -1.12 -13.54
CA SER A 68 -12.55 -2.59 -13.65
C SER A 68 -11.43 -2.96 -14.61
N TYR A 69 -10.31 -3.47 -14.08
CA TYR A 69 -9.29 -4.14 -14.88
C TYR A 69 -9.47 -5.64 -14.77
N ARG A 70 -9.28 -6.37 -15.88
CA ARG A 70 -9.28 -7.83 -15.87
C ARG A 70 -7.86 -8.34 -16.01
N ILE A 71 -7.41 -9.09 -15.02
CA ILE A 71 -6.15 -9.82 -15.06
C ILE A 71 -6.46 -11.22 -15.56
N THR A 72 -5.72 -11.70 -16.56
CA THR A 72 -5.94 -13.04 -17.11
C THR A 72 -4.62 -13.68 -17.50
N THR A 73 -4.39 -14.87 -16.96
CA THR A 73 -3.34 -15.79 -17.38
C THR A 73 -4.03 -16.94 -18.06
N ASP A 74 -3.86 -17.02 -19.37
CA ASP A 74 -4.51 -18.05 -20.19
C ASP A 74 -3.64 -19.32 -20.20
N THR A 75 -4.27 -20.48 -20.06
CA THR A 75 -3.58 -21.77 -20.16
C THR A 75 -3.08 -22.04 -21.58
N THR A 76 -3.68 -21.41 -22.58
CA THR A 76 -3.24 -21.46 -23.99
C THR A 76 -1.99 -20.61 -24.26
N MET A 77 -1.71 -19.62 -23.40
CA MET A 77 -0.51 -18.78 -23.41
C MET A 77 0.25 -18.92 -22.09
N ALA A 78 0.61 -20.16 -21.76
CA ALA A 78 1.38 -20.45 -20.56
C ALA A 78 2.63 -19.54 -20.48
N GLY A 79 2.75 -18.80 -19.37
CA GLY A 79 3.82 -17.83 -19.17
C GLY A 79 3.46 -16.37 -19.47
N TYR A 80 2.24 -16.06 -19.92
CA TYR A 80 1.81 -14.68 -20.11
C TYR A 80 0.61 -14.31 -19.23
N THR A 81 0.70 -13.16 -18.57
CA THR A 81 -0.44 -12.53 -17.88
C THR A 81 -0.77 -11.22 -18.57
N THR A 82 -2.03 -11.06 -18.96
CA THR A 82 -2.53 -9.83 -19.58
C THR A 82 -3.34 -9.02 -18.58
N VAL A 83 -3.25 -7.71 -18.69
CA VAL A 83 -4.13 -6.77 -18.00
C VAL A 83 -4.99 -6.08 -19.07
N LYS A 84 -6.30 -6.21 -18.96
CA LYS A 84 -7.28 -5.59 -19.86
C LYS A 84 -8.02 -4.48 -19.14
N ASN A 85 -8.34 -3.40 -19.86
CA ASN A 85 -9.21 -2.35 -19.35
C ASN A 85 -10.70 -2.77 -19.45
N GLN A 86 -11.60 -1.88 -19.01
CA GLN A 86 -13.05 -2.10 -19.07
C GLN A 86 -13.59 -2.36 -20.49
N ALA A 87 -12.92 -1.83 -21.52
CA ALA A 87 -13.26 -2.07 -22.92
C ALA A 87 -12.74 -3.41 -23.46
N GLY A 88 -12.11 -4.24 -22.62
CA GLY A 88 -11.53 -5.53 -23.00
C GLY A 88 -10.20 -5.43 -23.75
N ARG A 89 -9.65 -4.21 -23.93
CA ARG A 89 -8.36 -4.00 -24.61
C ARG A 89 -7.22 -4.31 -23.66
N THR A 90 -6.27 -5.14 -24.10
CA THR A 90 -5.02 -5.38 -23.38
C THR A 90 -4.21 -4.08 -23.32
N ILE A 91 -3.91 -3.63 -22.10
CA ILE A 91 -3.13 -2.42 -21.80
C ILE A 91 -1.75 -2.75 -21.23
N ALA A 92 -1.58 -3.93 -20.62
CA ALA A 92 -0.29 -4.39 -20.13
C ALA A 92 -0.13 -5.90 -20.30
N LEU A 93 1.13 -6.33 -20.38
CA LEU A 93 1.55 -7.71 -20.52
C LEU A 93 2.69 -7.99 -19.54
N ILE A 94 2.61 -9.12 -18.86
CA ILE A 94 3.69 -9.69 -18.07
C ILE A 94 4.07 -11.01 -18.72
N GLU A 95 5.34 -11.16 -19.06
CA GLU A 95 5.92 -12.41 -19.53
C GLU A 95 6.72 -13.03 -18.39
N TRP A 96 6.23 -14.15 -17.90
CA TRP A 96 6.87 -14.97 -16.88
C TRP A 96 7.90 -15.88 -17.54
N ARG A 97 9.17 -15.55 -17.29
CA ARG A 97 10.30 -16.41 -17.65
C ARG A 97 10.92 -16.99 -16.38
N ARG A 98 11.64 -18.11 -16.53
CA ARG A 98 12.33 -18.76 -15.42
C ARG A 98 13.40 -17.87 -14.79
N ASP A 99 14.06 -17.05 -15.61
CA ASP A 99 15.19 -16.20 -15.22
C ASP A 99 14.75 -14.79 -14.81
N LYS A 100 14.09 -14.05 -15.72
CA LYS A 100 13.75 -12.65 -15.52
C LYS A 100 12.39 -12.34 -16.14
N PRO A 101 11.35 -12.04 -15.34
CA PRO A 101 10.06 -11.64 -15.89
C PRO A 101 10.18 -10.30 -16.60
N LEU A 102 9.45 -10.17 -17.70
CA LEU A 102 9.38 -8.94 -18.49
C LEU A 102 8.00 -8.30 -18.33
N VAL A 103 7.95 -6.98 -18.40
CA VAL A 103 6.73 -6.18 -18.35
C VAL A 103 6.67 -5.24 -19.54
N GLU A 104 5.48 -5.08 -20.08
CA GLU A 104 5.15 -4.08 -21.10
C GLU A 104 3.84 -3.39 -20.71
N ILE A 105 3.82 -2.05 -20.78
CA ILE A 105 2.60 -1.26 -20.63
C ILE A 105 2.46 -0.43 -21.89
N ARG A 106 1.41 -0.68 -22.66
CA ARG A 106 1.24 -0.08 -23.99
C ARG A 106 1.22 1.44 -23.88
N ASN A 107 2.05 2.09 -24.69
CA ASN A 107 2.24 3.54 -24.74
C ASN A 107 2.91 4.19 -23.51
N THR A 108 3.33 3.41 -22.51
CA THR A 108 3.94 3.97 -21.29
C THR A 108 5.29 3.32 -20.97
N VAL A 109 5.38 1.99 -21.05
CA VAL A 109 6.58 1.23 -20.70
C VAL A 109 6.87 0.23 -21.81
N SER A 110 7.98 0.45 -22.53
CA SER A 110 8.51 -0.53 -23.48
C SER A 110 8.86 -1.83 -22.76
N LYS A 111 8.78 -2.96 -23.48
CA LYS A 111 9.07 -4.28 -22.92
C LYS A 111 10.46 -4.31 -22.27
N GLN A 112 10.51 -4.53 -20.96
CA GLN A 112 11.75 -4.54 -20.19
C GLN A 112 11.66 -5.47 -18.97
N ALA A 113 12.80 -5.74 -18.32
CA ALA A 113 12.82 -6.52 -17.09
C ALA A 113 12.03 -5.80 -15.97
N VAL A 114 11.23 -6.56 -15.22
CA VAL A 114 10.43 -6.01 -14.10
C VAL A 114 11.32 -5.25 -13.10
N ALA A 115 12.53 -5.73 -12.84
CA ALA A 115 13.48 -5.08 -11.93
C ALA A 115 13.91 -3.66 -12.38
N ASN A 116 13.88 -3.38 -13.68
CA ASN A 116 14.20 -2.05 -14.20
C ASN A 116 12.98 -1.10 -14.10
N TRP A 117 11.78 -1.66 -14.01
CA TRP A 117 10.54 -0.90 -13.91
C TRP A 117 10.13 -0.64 -12.45
N LEU A 118 10.16 -1.68 -11.61
CA LEU A 118 9.88 -1.60 -10.18
C LEU A 118 11.19 -1.40 -9.43
N VAL A 119 11.59 -0.14 -9.27
CA VAL A 119 12.74 0.20 -8.42
C VAL A 119 12.31 0.02 -6.96
N PRO A 120 13.03 -0.78 -6.15
CA PRO A 120 12.76 -0.88 -4.72
C PRO A 120 12.86 0.49 -4.05
N SER A 121 11.99 0.77 -3.09
CA SER A 121 12.15 1.94 -2.23
C SER A 121 13.45 1.81 -1.40
N CYS A 122 14.04 2.94 -1.02
CA CYS A 122 15.28 2.97 -0.23
C CYS A 122 15.17 2.14 1.06
N ASP A 123 13.98 2.10 1.69
CA ASP A 123 13.73 1.33 2.91
C ASP A 123 13.83 -0.19 2.68
N ALA A 124 13.49 -0.65 1.48
CA ALA A 124 13.64 -2.06 1.10
C ALA A 124 15.10 -2.44 0.87
N ILE A 125 15.97 -1.47 0.58
CA ILE A 125 17.40 -1.66 0.35
C ILE A 125 18.17 -1.69 1.68
N SER A 126 17.73 -0.93 2.69
CA SER A 126 18.36 -0.91 4.02
C SER A 126 18.07 -2.14 4.88
N HIS A 127 17.01 -2.90 4.57
CA HIS A 127 16.58 -4.08 5.33
C HIS A 127 17.03 -5.43 4.71
N GLY A 128 18.23 -5.48 4.13
CA GLY A 128 18.88 -6.73 3.67
C GLY A 128 19.27 -7.70 4.80
N GLU A 129 18.40 -7.92 5.78
CA GLU A 129 18.50 -8.93 6.83
C GLU A 129 17.51 -10.07 6.51
N PRO A 130 17.94 -11.34 6.48
CA PRO A 130 17.12 -12.46 6.04
C PRO A 130 16.20 -12.91 7.18
N HIS A 131 15.14 -12.14 7.48
CA HIS A 131 14.11 -12.59 8.40
C HIS A 131 12.71 -12.57 7.76
N ASN A 132 12.30 -13.78 7.41
CA ASN A 132 10.95 -14.22 7.09
C ASN A 132 9.89 -13.58 8.01
N SER A 133 9.24 -12.50 7.58
CA SER A 133 7.84 -12.20 7.93
C SER A 133 7.27 -10.96 7.21
N ARG A 134 6.06 -11.14 6.69
CA ARG A 134 5.00 -10.15 6.36
C ARG A 134 5.13 -9.34 5.07
N LEU A 135 4.26 -9.75 4.14
CA LEU A 135 3.91 -9.14 2.87
C LEU A 135 3.26 -7.75 3.06
N ALA A 136 4.05 -6.69 2.94
CA ALA A 136 3.58 -5.34 2.60
C ALA A 136 4.73 -4.54 1.98
N GLY A 137 5.15 -4.91 0.78
CA GLY A 137 6.08 -4.10 0.00
C GLY A 137 5.38 -2.81 -0.44
N THR A 138 5.78 -1.68 0.12
CA THR A 138 5.32 -0.36 -0.33
C THR A 138 6.20 0.05 -1.51
N TYR A 139 5.69 -0.09 -2.72
CA TYR A 139 6.36 0.36 -3.94
C TYR A 139 5.98 1.82 -4.18
N GLN A 140 6.91 2.75 -4.01
CA GLN A 140 6.74 4.13 -4.46
C GLN A 140 7.50 4.35 -5.78
N LEU A 141 6.80 4.93 -6.76
CA LEU A 141 7.43 5.53 -7.94
C LEU A 141 8.19 6.77 -7.48
N CYS A 142 9.51 6.68 -7.37
CA CYS A 142 10.35 7.89 -7.35
C CYS A 142 10.20 8.59 -8.70
N ARG A 143 9.73 9.83 -8.68
CA ARG A 143 9.81 10.76 -9.82
C ARG A 143 11.09 11.57 -9.73
#